data_AF-A0A534AED3-F1
#
_entry.id   AF-A0A534AED3-F1
#
_cell.length_a   1.000
_cell.length_b   1.000
_cell.length_c   1.000
_cell.angle_alpha   90.00
_cell.angle_beta   90.00
_cell.angle_gamma   90.00
#
_symmetry.space_group_name_H-M   'P 1'
#
loop_
_entity.id
_entity.type
_entity.pdbx_description
1 polymer ?
#
loop_
_entity_poly.entity_id
_entity_poly.type
_entity_poly.pdbx_seq_one_letter_code
_entity_poly.pdbx_strand_id
1 'polypeptide(L)'
;MSQRHYRSIFVSDVHLGLRDCQAAYLLDFLKSTRSERLYLVGDIVDLENMLLKPYWHASHTAVLMELFAIAARGTRVTFIPGNHDAPLRR
;
A
#
# COMPACT_ATOMS: atom_id res chain seq x y z
N MET A 1 16.78 -0.90 15.57
CA MET A 1 17.22 0.13 14.60
C MET A 1 16.28 1.32 14.70
N SER A 2 16.77 2.56 14.70
CA SER A 2 15.89 3.73 14.68
C SER A 2 15.16 3.79 13.33
N GLN A 3 13.85 4.02 13.36
CA GLN A 3 13.07 4.22 12.13
C GLN A 3 13.42 5.58 11.53
N ARG A 4 13.54 5.65 10.20
CA ARG A 4 13.77 6.93 9.51
C ARG A 4 12.48 7.74 9.51
N HIS A 5 12.56 8.98 9.98
CA HIS A 5 11.42 9.89 10.03
C HIS A 5 11.39 10.80 8.79
N TYR A 6 10.23 10.89 8.15
CA TYR A 6 9.97 11.78 7.02
C TYR A 6 8.73 12.62 7.31
N ARG A 7 8.68 13.86 6.81
CA ARG A 7 7.45 14.66 6.92
C ARG A 7 6.29 14.03 6.13
N SER A 8 6.58 13.49 4.95
CA SER A 8 5.57 12.86 4.10
C SER A 8 6.21 11.75 3.25
N ILE A 9 5.43 10.69 3.00
CA ILE A 9 5.79 9.57 2.13
C ILE A 9 4.71 9.46 1.05
N PHE A 10 5.14 9.17 -0.17
CA PHE A 10 4.26 8.91 -1.33
C PHE A 10 4.60 7.53 -1.89
N VAL A 11 3.59 6.71 -2.12
CA VAL A 11 3.69 5.36 -2.69
C VAL A 11 2.63 5.24 -3.79
N SER A 12 3.00 4.74 -4.95
CA SER A 12 2.11 4.51 -6.11
C SER A 12 2.43 3.16 -6.77
N ASP A 13 1.54 2.70 -7.64
CA ASP A 13 1.79 1.60 -8.61
C ASP A 13 2.32 0.32 -7.94
N VAL A 14 1.69 -0.07 -6.82
CA VAL A 14 2.08 -1.25 -6.05
C VAL A 14 1.49 -2.52 -6.65
N HIS A 15 0.25 -2.45 -7.13
CA HIS A 15 -0.52 -3.56 -7.70
C HIS A 15 -0.56 -4.81 -6.81
N LEU A 16 -0.97 -4.67 -5.54
CA LEU A 16 -1.33 -5.81 -4.70
C LEU A 16 -2.40 -6.63 -5.42
N GLY A 17 -2.12 -7.90 -5.72
CA GLY A 17 -2.99 -8.79 -6.48
C GLY A 17 -2.29 -9.37 -7.70
N LEU A 18 -1.16 -8.78 -8.12
CA LEU A 18 -0.30 -9.31 -9.18
C LEU A 18 0.81 -10.21 -8.62
N ARG A 19 1.21 -11.20 -9.42
CA ARG A 19 2.28 -12.16 -9.04
C ARG A 19 3.65 -11.50 -8.89
N ASP A 20 3.91 -10.49 -9.72
CA ASP A 20 5.20 -9.80 -9.76
C ASP A 20 5.28 -8.65 -8.74
N CYS A 21 4.22 -8.45 -7.94
CA CYS A 21 4.16 -7.44 -6.90
C CYS A 21 5.27 -7.64 -5.85
N GLN A 22 6.11 -6.61 -5.69
CA GLN A 22 7.21 -6.58 -4.73
C GLN A 22 6.75 -6.23 -3.30
N ALA A 23 5.68 -6.88 -2.84
CA ALA A 23 5.01 -6.57 -1.56
C ALA A 23 5.94 -6.70 -0.33
N ALA A 24 6.91 -7.62 -0.36
CA ALA A 24 7.86 -7.77 0.74
C ALA A 24 8.79 -6.55 0.89
N TYR A 25 9.28 -6.01 -0.23
CA TYR A 25 10.09 -4.79 -0.22
C TYR A 25 9.31 -3.58 0.29
N LEU A 26 8.04 -3.45 -0.14
CA LEU A 26 7.16 -2.39 0.37
C LEU A 26 6.92 -2.55 1.88
N LEU A 27 6.66 -3.77 2.36
CA LEU A 27 6.45 -4.04 3.78
C LEU A 27 7.68 -3.63 4.62
N ASP A 28 8.88 -3.98 4.15
CA ASP A 28 10.13 -3.62 4.83
C ASP A 28 10.36 -2.11 4.85
N PHE A 29 10.04 -1.42 3.74
CA PHE A 29 10.06 0.04 3.68
C PHE A 29 9.08 0.67 4.69
N LEU A 30 7.84 0.20 4.74
CA LEU A 30 6.81 0.71 5.65
C LEU A 30 7.19 0.47 7.13
N LYS A 31 7.81 -0.67 7.46
CA LYS A 31 8.27 -0.99 8.82
C LYS A 31 9.52 -0.22 9.24
N SER A 32 10.36 0.19 8.30
CA SER A 32 11.61 0.90 8.57
C SER A 32 11.47 2.43 8.60
N THR A 33 10.27 2.94 8.31
CA THR A 33 10.01 4.38 8.18
C THR A 33 8.84 4.85 9.04
N ARG A 34 8.81 6.17 9.29
CA ARG A 34 7.70 6.87 9.94
C ARG A 34 7.41 8.15 9.17
N SER A 35 6.14 8.55 9.15
CA SER A 35 5.76 9.85 8.61
C SER A 35 4.54 10.43 9.29
N GLU A 36 4.37 11.74 9.17
CA GLU A 36 3.13 12.42 9.57
C GLU A 36 2.02 12.18 8.54
N ARG A 37 2.41 12.00 7.26
CA ARG A 37 1.51 11.82 6.12
C ARG A 37 1.99 10.71 5.20
N LEU A 38 1.11 9.76 4.89
CA LEU A 38 1.33 8.73 3.89
C LEU A 38 0.30 8.88 2.77
N TYR A 39 0.77 9.11 1.57
CA TYR A 39 -0.06 9.20 0.37
C TYR A 39 0.08 7.91 -0.43
N LEU A 40 -1.06 7.26 -0.65
CA LEU A 40 -1.21 6.09 -1.48
C LEU A 40 -1.84 6.57 -2.80
N VAL A 41 -1.01 6.76 -3.82
CA VAL A 41 -1.33 7.50 -5.05
C VAL A 41 -1.50 6.53 -6.21
N GLY A 42 -2.68 5.93 -6.30
CA GLY A 42 -3.08 5.08 -7.42
C GLY A 42 -2.48 3.67 -7.40
N ASP A 43 -3.27 2.76 -7.96
CA ASP A 43 -2.90 1.39 -8.32
C ASP A 43 -2.21 0.63 -7.17
N ILE A 44 -2.77 0.79 -5.97
CA ILE A 44 -2.28 0.10 -4.78
C ILE A 44 -2.75 -1.35 -4.76
N VAL A 45 -4.01 -1.58 -5.16
CA VAL A 45 -4.62 -2.90 -5.27
C VAL A 45 -5.13 -3.08 -6.70
N ASP A 46 -4.77 -4.18 -7.35
CA ASP A 46 -5.22 -4.46 -8.70
C ASP A 46 -6.49 -5.33 -8.66
N LEU A 47 -7.63 -4.67 -8.43
CA LEU A 47 -8.92 -5.34 -8.35
C LEU A 47 -9.37 -5.92 -9.70
N GLU A 48 -9.07 -5.23 -10.80
CA GLU A 48 -9.45 -5.67 -12.15
C GLU A 48 -8.80 -7.01 -12.51
N ASN A 49 -7.47 -7.14 -12.34
CA ASN A 49 -6.80 -8.41 -12.59
C ASN A 49 -7.23 -9.50 -11.61
N MET A 50 -7.48 -9.16 -10.34
CA MET A 50 -7.95 -10.13 -9.36
C MET A 50 -9.33 -10.71 -9.69
N LEU A 51 -10.21 -9.97 -10.38
CA LEU A 51 -11.50 -10.49 -10.85
C LEU A 51 -11.33 -11.55 -11.94
N LEU A 52 -10.31 -11.40 -12.80
CA LEU A 52 -10.05 -12.33 -13.90
C LEU A 52 -9.18 -13.52 -13.50
N LYS A 53 -8.14 -13.27 -12.70
CA LYS A 53 -7.12 -14.23 -12.27
C LYS A 53 -6.75 -13.96 -10.81
N PRO A 54 -7.57 -14.41 -9.85
CA PRO A 54 -7.32 -14.13 -8.45
C PRO A 54 -5.97 -14.68 -8.01
N TYR A 55 -5.15 -13.78 -7.47
CA TYR A 55 -3.88 -14.12 -6.84
C TYR A 55 -3.73 -13.24 -5.61
N TRP A 56 -3.43 -13.84 -4.47
CA TRP A 56 -3.24 -13.11 -3.23
C TRP A 56 -2.25 -13.84 -2.34
N HIS A 57 -1.05 -13.29 -2.22
CA HIS A 57 0.00 -13.86 -1.38
C HIS A 57 -0.07 -13.28 0.04
N ALA A 58 0.41 -14.01 1.05
CA ALA A 58 0.38 -13.56 2.45
C ALA A 58 1.08 -12.20 2.67
N SER A 59 2.11 -11.89 1.86
CA SER A 59 2.80 -10.59 1.88
C SER A 59 1.88 -9.42 1.53
N HIS A 60 0.84 -9.63 0.73
CA HIS A 60 -0.13 -8.59 0.37
C HIS A 60 -0.98 -8.20 1.57
N THR A 61 -1.51 -9.20 2.28
CA THR A 61 -2.23 -8.99 3.55
C THR A 61 -1.32 -8.29 4.56
N ALA A 62 -0.05 -8.68 4.65
CA ALA A 62 0.89 -8.04 5.58
C ALA A 62 1.10 -6.54 5.28
N VAL A 63 1.15 -6.15 3.99
CA VAL A 63 1.17 -4.73 3.60
C VAL A 63 -0.09 -4.00 4.05
N LEU A 64 -1.28 -4.55 3.77
CA LEU A 64 -2.54 -3.93 4.20
C LEU A 64 -2.61 -3.75 5.73
N MET A 65 -2.21 -4.77 6.48
CA MET A 65 -2.18 -4.72 7.94
C MET A 65 -1.19 -3.67 8.45
N GLU A 66 -0.02 -3.53 7.82
CA GLU A 66 0.93 -2.46 8.17
C GLU A 66 0.37 -1.08 7.85
N LEU A 67 -0.34 -0.89 6.72
CA LEU A 67 -1.01 0.37 6.40
C LEU A 67 -2.05 0.75 7.46
N PHE A 68 -2.88 -0.20 7.91
CA PHE A 68 -3.82 0.03 9.01
C PHE A 68 -3.09 0.35 10.32
N ALA A 69 -2.00 -0.35 10.63
CA ALA A 69 -1.19 -0.07 11.81
C ALA A 69 -0.53 1.32 11.75
N ILE A 70 -0.06 1.76 10.59
CA ILE A 70 0.47 3.12 10.35
C ILE A 70 -0.60 4.17 10.65
N ALA A 71 -1.82 3.98 10.13
CA ALA A 71 -2.94 4.87 10.41
C ALA A 71 -3.30 4.90 11.91
N ALA A 72 -3.37 3.74 12.56
CA ALA A 72 -3.66 3.62 13.99
C ALA A 72 -2.61 4.30 14.88
N ARG A 73 -1.36 4.42 14.39
CA ARG A 73 -0.27 5.14 15.08
C ARG A 73 -0.32 6.66 14.88
N GLY A 74 -1.37 7.19 14.24
CA GLY A 74 -1.60 8.62 14.05
C GLY A 74 -1.07 9.21 12.74
N THR A 75 -0.54 8.38 11.83
CA THR A 75 -0.14 8.87 10.49
C THR A 75 -1.40 9.18 9.69
N ARG A 76 -1.47 10.35 9.05
CA ARG A 76 -2.56 10.67 8.14
C ARG A 76 -2.35 9.92 6.82
N VAL A 77 -3.09 8.82 6.64
CA VAL A 77 -3.07 8.03 5.40
C VAL A 77 -4.14 8.57 4.44
N THR A 78 -3.72 8.96 3.23
CA THR A 78 -4.62 9.44 2.17
C THR A 78 -4.52 8.49 0.99
N PHE A 79 -5.63 7.88 0.60
CA PHE A 79 -5.71 7.03 -0.58
C PHE A 79 -6.36 7.79 -1.74
N ILE A 80 -5.69 7.78 -2.88
CA ILE A 80 -6.15 8.32 -4.14
C ILE A 80 -6.27 7.13 -5.09
N PRO A 81 -7.48 6.76 -5.54
CA PRO A 81 -7.66 5.59 -6.40
C PRO A 81 -7.02 5.79 -7.77
N GLY A 82 -6.40 4.73 -8.29
CA GLY A 82 -5.80 4.68 -9.62
C GLY A 82 -6.76 4.18 -10.70
N ASN A 83 -6.21 3.68 -11.80
CA ASN A 83 -7.00 3.17 -12.92
C ASN A 83 -7.50 1.75 -12.64
N HIS A 84 -6.69 0.91 -12.02
CA HIS A 84 -7.06 -0.45 -11.62
C HIS A 84 -8.00 -0.46 -10.39
N ASP A 85 -7.99 0.63 -9.63
CA ASP A 85 -8.90 0.89 -8.53
C ASP A 85 -10.24 1.49 -9.01
N ALA A 86 -10.58 1.42 -10.31
CA ALA A 86 -11.79 2.03 -10.87
C ALA A 86 -13.09 1.76 -10.10
N PRO A 87 -13.34 0.56 -9.52
CA PRO A 87 -14.53 0.32 -8.69
C PRO A 87 -14.59 1.15 -7.40
N LEU A 88 -13.46 1.70 -6.95
CA LEU A 88 -13.34 2.55 -5.76
C LEU A 88 -13.44 4.05 -6.08
N ARG A 89 -13.46 4.43 -7.37
CA ARG A 89 -13.68 5.81 -7.82
C ARG A 89 -15.17 6.13 -7.72
N ARG A 90 -15.52 7.12 -6.89
CA ARG A 90 -16.84 7.77 -6.90
C ARG A 90 -16.80 8.99 -7.80
#